data_AF-A0A5N7Y8B1-F1
#
_entry.id   AF-A0A5N7Y8B1-F1
#
_cell.length_a   1.000
_cell.length_b   1.000
_cell.length_c   1.000
_cell.angle_alpha   90.00
_cell.angle_beta   90.00
_cell.angle_gamma   90.00
#
_symmetry.space_group_name_H-M   'P 1'
#
loop_
_entity.id
_entity.type
_entity.pdbx_description
1 polymer ?
#
loop_
_entity_poly.entity_id
_entity_poly.type
_entity_poly.pdbx_seq_one_letter_code
_entity_poly.pdbx_strand_id
1 'polypeptide(L)'
;MNCRHLDLTSQSEQLDLFRALPGDMAPRDAQDLMAHPFFSLAKSRRTVPIDFRSGEVTVRVEGTLEHGIATIWDADILIWAASQLVEARDAGIPTSRLMRATPYQILRFIGRGTSLRDYQRLKAALDRLQSTSVATSIRETTGRRLHRFSWINEWKELAAADGRPLGIELILPDWFYSGVLDQALVLTIDPAYFRLTGGIERWLYRLVRKHGGKQEDGWQFDFRHLYRKSGSSARYSDFALDLRALVARQPLPGYRLEIVHLPPSTELLAFRPVP
;
A
#
# COMPACT_ATOMS: atom_id res chain seq x y z
N MET A 1 45.14 29.83 14.12
CA MET A 1 44.21 29.22 15.09
C MET A 1 43.13 30.25 15.41
N ASN A 2 41.90 30.00 14.95
CA ASN A 2 40.70 30.66 15.48
C ASN A 2 39.50 29.77 15.10
N CYS A 3 39.08 28.97 16.08
CA CYS A 3 37.94 28.07 15.95
C CYS A 3 36.67 28.92 16.07
N ARG A 4 35.99 29.17 14.95
CA ARG A 4 34.61 29.67 14.97
C ARG A 4 33.70 28.48 15.21
N HIS A 5 33.16 28.37 16.41
CA HIS A 5 32.00 27.52 16.67
C HIS A 5 30.85 28.07 15.82
N LEU A 6 30.51 27.35 14.76
CA LEU A 6 29.22 27.48 14.10
C LEU A 6 28.22 26.74 14.99
N ASP A 7 27.41 27.51 15.72
CA ASP A 7 26.16 27.03 16.30
C ASP A 7 25.26 26.60 15.14
N LEU A 8 25.34 25.33 14.78
CA LEU A 8 24.34 24.65 13.98
C LEU A 8 23.14 24.42 14.90
N THR A 9 22.27 25.42 15.00
CA THR A 9 20.92 25.22 15.52
C THR A 9 20.27 24.12 14.68
N SER A 10 20.19 22.91 15.23
CA SER A 10 19.39 21.83 14.68
C SER A 10 17.92 22.24 14.83
N GLN A 11 17.42 23.04 13.88
CA GLN A 11 15.99 23.13 13.63
C GLN A 11 15.56 21.78 13.08
N SER A 12 15.32 20.83 13.99
CA SER A 12 14.41 19.74 13.70
C SER A 12 13.08 20.41 13.35
N GLU A 13 12.72 20.45 12.06
CA GLU A 13 11.39 20.87 11.63
C GLU A 13 10.37 20.01 12.39
N GLN A 14 9.77 20.59 13.42
CA GLN A 14 8.72 19.93 14.17
C GLN A 14 7.51 19.86 13.26
N LEU A 15 7.21 18.65 12.76
CA LEU A 15 6.03 18.43 11.93
C LEU A 15 4.77 18.81 12.70
N ASP A 16 3.88 19.57 12.07
CA ASP A 16 2.55 19.85 12.62
C ASP A 16 1.75 18.55 12.77
N LEU A 17 0.92 18.46 13.80
CA LEU A 17 0.13 17.26 14.08
C LEU A 17 -1.14 17.23 13.22
N PHE A 18 -1.31 16.21 12.38
CA PHE A 18 -2.57 15.92 11.72
C PHE A 18 -3.35 14.85 12.49
N ARG A 19 -4.55 15.20 12.99
CA ARG A 19 -5.44 14.27 13.68
C ARG A 19 -6.38 13.62 12.68
N ALA A 20 -6.54 12.30 12.78
CA ALA A 20 -7.48 11.58 11.93
C ALA A 20 -8.91 12.13 12.08
N LEU A 21 -9.49 12.49 10.94
CA LEU A 21 -10.86 12.97 10.80
C LEU A 21 -11.88 11.89 11.21
N PRO A 22 -13.01 12.29 11.83
CA PRO A 22 -14.15 11.39 12.05
C PRO A 22 -14.98 11.19 10.77
N GLY A 23 -15.71 10.08 10.68
CA GLY A 23 -16.71 9.84 9.63
C GLY A 23 -16.37 8.72 8.65
N ASP A 24 -17.33 8.39 7.80
CA ASP A 24 -17.20 7.39 6.74
C ASP A 24 -16.73 8.09 5.45
N MET A 25 -15.42 8.08 5.21
CA MET A 25 -14.83 8.53 3.95
C MET A 25 -14.64 7.35 2.99
N ALA A 26 -14.75 7.61 1.69
CA ALA A 26 -14.54 6.58 0.70
C ALA A 26 -13.04 6.19 0.62
N PRO A 27 -12.66 4.91 0.59
CA PRO A 27 -11.26 4.51 0.59
C PRO A 27 -10.51 5.00 -0.64
N ARG A 28 -9.29 5.49 -0.43
CA ARG A 28 -8.37 6.04 -1.45
C ARG A 28 -7.06 5.26 -1.42
N ASP A 29 -6.62 4.79 -2.57
CA ASP A 29 -5.33 4.11 -2.72
C ASP A 29 -4.42 4.89 -3.69
N ALA A 30 -3.11 4.81 -3.43
CA ALA A 30 -2.10 5.46 -4.25
C ALA A 30 -1.82 4.58 -5.49
N GLN A 31 -1.96 5.17 -6.68
CA GLN A 31 -1.86 4.44 -7.96
C GLN A 31 -0.52 3.75 -8.16
N ASP A 32 0.58 4.33 -7.65
CA ASP A 32 1.90 3.71 -7.73
C ASP A 32 1.93 2.34 -7.04
N LEU A 33 1.30 2.25 -5.86
CA LEU A 33 1.23 1.01 -5.09
C LEU A 33 0.29 -0.03 -5.73
N MET A 34 -0.61 0.40 -6.62
CA MET A 34 -1.49 -0.47 -7.39
C MET A 34 -0.81 -1.04 -8.64
N ALA A 35 0.22 -0.35 -9.14
CA ALA A 35 0.88 -0.66 -10.41
C ALA A 35 2.10 -1.59 -10.27
N HIS A 36 2.73 -1.61 -9.09
CA HIS A 36 4.04 -2.22 -8.88
C HIS A 36 4.09 -3.07 -7.59
N PRO A 37 4.97 -4.10 -7.54
CA PRO A 37 4.98 -5.05 -6.43
C PRO A 37 5.76 -4.50 -5.23
N PHE A 38 5.05 -3.76 -4.37
CA PHE A 38 5.63 -3.18 -3.16
C PHE A 38 5.48 -4.04 -1.89
N PHE A 39 4.66 -5.10 -1.95
CA PHE A 39 4.26 -5.88 -0.78
C PHE A 39 4.37 -7.38 -1.04
N SER A 40 4.65 -8.14 0.02
CA SER A 40 4.53 -9.60 -0.04
C SER A 40 3.06 -10.02 -0.24
N LEU A 41 2.82 -10.93 -1.18
CA LEU A 41 1.48 -11.51 -1.42
C LEU A 41 1.21 -12.76 -0.57
N ALA A 42 2.22 -13.28 0.11
CA ALA A 42 2.07 -14.43 0.99
C ALA A 42 1.73 -14.00 2.42
N LYS A 43 0.95 -14.82 3.13
CA LYS A 43 0.71 -14.66 4.58
C LYS A 43 1.93 -15.05 5.41
N SER A 44 2.78 -15.91 4.86
CA SER A 44 4.05 -16.29 5.49
C SER A 44 5.06 -15.17 5.40
N ARG A 45 5.94 -15.10 6.42
CA ARG A 45 7.03 -14.13 6.46
C ARG A 45 7.94 -14.34 5.26
N ARG A 46 8.14 -13.27 4.46
CA ARG A 46 9.05 -13.24 3.32
C ARG A 46 10.26 -12.37 3.66
N THR A 47 11.45 -12.95 3.66
CA THR A 47 12.73 -12.24 3.81
C THR A 47 13.48 -12.09 2.48
N VAL A 48 13.14 -12.93 1.49
CA VAL A 48 13.68 -12.81 0.13
C VAL A 48 13.17 -11.52 -0.50
N PRO A 49 14.06 -10.62 -0.98
CA PRO A 49 13.65 -9.35 -1.57
C PRO A 49 12.65 -9.50 -2.73
N ILE A 50 11.86 -8.46 -2.97
CA ILE A 50 11.22 -8.24 -4.26
C ILE A 50 12.19 -7.41 -5.09
N ASP A 51 12.66 -7.94 -6.22
CA ASP A 51 13.44 -7.18 -7.22
C ASP A 51 12.64 -7.16 -8.53
N PHE A 52 12.06 -6.01 -8.83
CA PHE A 52 11.21 -5.79 -10.00
C PHE A 52 11.84 -4.77 -10.93
N ARG A 53 11.91 -5.13 -12.22
CA ARG A 53 12.36 -4.25 -13.30
C ARG A 53 11.42 -4.35 -14.49
N SER A 54 10.99 -3.21 -15.03
CA SER A 54 10.18 -3.13 -16.24
C SER A 54 10.40 -1.79 -16.93
N GLY A 55 11.05 -1.82 -18.10
CA GLY A 55 11.56 -0.59 -18.73
C GLY A 55 12.50 0.17 -17.78
N GLU A 56 12.29 1.47 -17.67
CA GLU A 56 13.03 2.36 -16.74
C GLU A 56 12.58 2.24 -15.27
N VAL A 57 11.49 1.51 -15.00
CA VAL A 57 10.96 1.35 -13.65
C VAL A 57 11.67 0.23 -12.91
N THR A 58 12.26 0.57 -11.77
CA THR A 58 12.86 -0.36 -10.82
C THR A 58 12.19 -0.21 -9.46
N VAL A 59 11.93 -1.34 -8.81
CA VAL A 59 11.42 -1.41 -7.43
C VAL A 59 12.15 -2.55 -6.74
N ARG A 60 12.84 -2.23 -5.65
CA ARG A 60 13.45 -3.19 -4.75
C ARG A 60 12.82 -3.04 -3.36
N VAL A 61 12.32 -4.13 -2.81
CA VAL A 61 11.71 -4.16 -1.47
C VAL A 61 12.40 -5.21 -0.62
N GLU A 62 12.85 -4.80 0.55
CA GLU A 62 13.63 -5.61 1.48
C GLU A 62 13.00 -5.52 2.87
N GLY A 63 13.02 -6.62 3.61
CA GLY A 63 12.53 -6.69 4.98
C GLY A 63 13.57 -7.30 5.89
N THR A 64 13.44 -7.09 7.19
CA THR A 64 14.38 -7.66 8.18
C THR A 64 14.15 -9.15 8.38
N LEU A 65 15.11 -9.84 9.01
CA LEU A 65 14.93 -11.26 9.38
C LEU A 65 13.80 -11.46 10.41
N GLU A 66 13.63 -10.49 11.31
CA GLU A 66 12.61 -10.52 12.36
C GLU A 66 11.21 -10.37 11.77
N HIS A 67 10.96 -9.30 11.03
CA HIS A 67 9.63 -8.92 10.58
C HIS A 67 9.30 -9.39 9.16
N GLY A 68 10.30 -9.56 8.30
CA GLY A 68 10.12 -9.75 6.86
C GLY A 68 9.60 -8.51 6.14
N ILE A 69 9.22 -8.67 4.88
CA ILE A 69 8.62 -7.62 4.05
C ILE A 69 7.15 -7.41 4.47
N ALA A 70 6.71 -6.15 4.51
CA ALA A 70 5.32 -5.77 4.68
C ALA A 70 4.43 -6.47 3.64
N THR A 71 3.35 -7.05 4.12
CA THR A 71 2.41 -7.82 3.33
C THR A 71 1.35 -6.93 2.71
N ILE A 72 0.64 -7.43 1.71
CA ILE A 72 -0.44 -6.67 1.06
C ILE A 72 -1.63 -6.37 2.00
N TRP A 73 -1.74 -7.06 3.14
CA TRP A 73 -2.72 -6.69 4.19
C TRP A 73 -2.25 -5.51 5.04
N ASP A 74 -0.94 -5.29 5.16
CA ASP A 74 -0.40 -4.13 5.88
C ASP A 74 -0.64 -2.83 5.10
N ALA A 75 -0.75 -2.93 3.76
CA ALA A 75 -1.13 -1.81 2.89
C ALA A 75 -2.49 -1.18 3.25
N ASP A 76 -3.35 -1.88 4.00
CA ASP A 76 -4.65 -1.36 4.46
C ASP A 76 -4.47 -0.11 5.34
N ILE A 77 -3.38 -0.05 6.11
CA ILE A 77 -3.03 1.12 6.93
C ILE A 77 -2.66 2.30 6.04
N LEU A 78 -1.97 2.05 4.91
CA LEU A 78 -1.62 3.09 3.95
C LEU A 78 -2.85 3.59 3.19
N ILE A 79 -3.79 2.69 2.85
CA ILE A 79 -5.09 3.07 2.26
C ILE A 79 -5.88 3.96 3.24
N TRP A 80 -5.92 3.60 4.53
CA TRP A 80 -6.50 4.46 5.56
C TRP A 80 -5.81 5.83 5.60
N ALA A 81 -4.48 5.87 5.69
CA ALA A 81 -3.73 7.11 5.76
C ALA A 81 -3.96 8.00 4.52
N ALA A 82 -3.95 7.42 3.32
CA ALA A 82 -4.24 8.13 2.08
C ALA A 82 -5.66 8.71 2.06
N SER A 83 -6.64 7.93 2.53
CA SER A 83 -8.04 8.37 2.61
C SER A 83 -8.18 9.59 3.52
N GLN A 84 -7.54 9.56 4.69
CA GLN A 84 -7.56 10.69 5.64
C GLN A 84 -6.95 11.97 5.06
N LEU A 85 -5.80 11.84 4.39
CA LEU A 85 -5.08 12.97 3.80
C LEU A 85 -5.85 13.59 2.63
N VAL A 86 -6.43 12.75 1.77
CA VAL A 86 -7.24 13.21 0.63
C VAL A 86 -8.50 13.90 1.11
N GLU A 87 -9.21 13.31 2.07
CA GLU A 87 -10.42 13.91 2.65
C GLU A 87 -10.12 15.26 3.30
N ALA A 88 -9.03 15.35 4.08
CA ALA A 88 -8.61 16.62 4.69
C ALA A 88 -8.24 17.67 3.65
N ARG A 89 -7.44 17.30 2.64
CA ARG A 89 -7.07 18.19 1.53
C ARG A 89 -8.31 18.72 0.81
N ASP A 90 -9.23 17.83 0.44
CA ASP A 90 -10.44 18.17 -0.31
C ASP A 90 -11.37 19.09 0.52
N ALA A 91 -11.34 18.96 1.86
CA ALA A 91 -12.04 19.84 2.80
C ALA A 91 -11.27 21.13 3.17
N GLY A 92 -10.08 21.37 2.60
CA GLY A 92 -9.26 22.54 2.93
C GLY A 92 -8.63 22.51 4.33
N ILE A 93 -8.58 21.35 4.97
CA ILE A 93 -7.98 21.14 6.29
C ILE A 93 -6.47 20.95 6.12
N PRO A 94 -5.61 21.66 6.87
CA PRO A 94 -4.17 21.44 6.83
C PRO A 94 -3.80 19.98 7.13
N THR A 95 -2.96 19.41 6.27
CA THR A 95 -2.47 18.03 6.37
C THR A 95 -1.02 18.00 6.84
N SER A 96 -0.61 16.84 7.37
CA SER A 96 0.77 16.59 7.77
C SER A 96 1.11 15.12 7.65
N ARG A 97 2.41 14.85 7.49
CA ARG A 97 2.99 13.51 7.55
C ARG A 97 2.93 12.90 8.95
N LEU A 98 2.91 13.72 10.00
CA LEU A 98 2.73 13.28 11.37
C LEU A 98 1.24 13.10 11.64
N MET A 99 0.79 11.86 11.64
CA MET A 99 -0.61 11.49 11.85
C MET A 99 -0.84 10.96 13.26
N ARG A 100 -1.95 11.34 13.89
CA ARG A 100 -2.42 10.77 15.16
C ARG A 100 -3.82 10.18 15.01
N ALA A 101 -3.98 8.96 15.50
CA ALA A 101 -5.24 8.23 15.48
C ALA A 101 -5.36 7.27 16.65
N THR A 102 -6.57 6.82 16.94
CA THR A 102 -6.79 5.65 17.81
C THR A 102 -6.71 4.36 16.99
N PRO A 103 -6.26 3.23 17.57
CA PRO A 103 -6.35 1.92 16.93
C PRO A 103 -7.76 1.59 16.44
N TYR A 104 -8.78 1.99 17.21
CA TYR A 104 -10.19 1.81 16.86
C TYR A 104 -10.56 2.48 15.53
N GLN A 105 -10.13 3.74 15.31
CA GLN A 105 -10.41 4.47 14.06
C GLN A 105 -9.82 3.74 12.85
N ILE A 106 -8.56 3.31 12.94
CA ILE A 106 -7.89 2.60 11.84
C ILE A 106 -8.61 1.28 11.57
N LEU A 107 -8.78 0.44 12.59
CA LEU A 107 -9.32 -0.91 12.45
C LEU A 107 -10.76 -0.90 11.95
N ARG A 108 -11.60 0.01 12.45
CA ARG A 108 -12.97 0.18 11.96
C ARG A 108 -12.98 0.53 10.47
N PHE A 109 -12.14 1.48 10.05
CA PHE A 109 -12.06 1.91 8.67
C PHE A 109 -11.69 0.76 7.72
N ILE A 110 -10.67 -0.03 8.09
CA ILE A 110 -10.20 -1.16 7.27
C ILE A 110 -11.03 -2.45 7.47
N GLY A 111 -12.20 -2.36 8.12
CA GLY A 111 -13.13 -3.48 8.30
C GLY A 111 -12.60 -4.62 9.18
N ARG A 112 -11.74 -4.31 10.16
CA ARG A 112 -11.17 -5.28 11.11
C ARG A 112 -11.89 -5.23 12.46
N GLY A 113 -11.78 -6.33 13.20
CA GLY A 113 -12.24 -6.37 14.60
C GLY A 113 -11.42 -5.44 15.49
N THR A 114 -11.95 -5.16 16.68
CA THR A 114 -11.33 -4.27 17.68
C THR A 114 -10.96 -5.03 18.96
N SER A 115 -10.66 -6.32 18.83
CA SER A 115 -10.19 -7.15 19.94
C SER A 115 -8.73 -6.84 20.27
N LEU A 116 -8.27 -7.27 21.46
CA LEU A 116 -6.85 -7.19 21.83
C LEU A 116 -5.94 -7.83 20.77
N ARG A 117 -6.38 -8.95 20.18
CA ARG A 117 -5.65 -9.66 19.12
C ARG A 117 -5.54 -8.81 17.86
N ASP A 118 -6.59 -8.07 17.50
CA ASP A 118 -6.57 -7.19 16.34
C ASP A 118 -5.67 -5.98 16.57
N TYR A 119 -5.62 -5.48 17.82
CA TYR A 119 -4.71 -4.39 18.19
C TYR A 119 -3.25 -4.85 18.13
N GLN A 120 -2.93 -6.05 18.61
CA GLN A 120 -1.60 -6.64 18.47
C GLN A 120 -1.20 -6.85 16.99
N ARG A 121 -2.16 -7.25 16.15
CA ARG A 121 -1.92 -7.37 14.70
C ARG A 121 -1.66 -6.03 14.02
N LEU A 122 -2.35 -4.97 14.45
CA LEU A 122 -2.08 -3.61 13.98
C LEU A 122 -0.65 -3.18 14.33
N LYS A 123 -0.19 -3.40 15.57
CA LYS A 123 1.20 -3.11 15.97
C LYS A 123 2.20 -3.87 15.10
N ALA A 124 2.01 -5.18 14.94
CA ALA A 124 2.88 -5.99 14.10
C ALA A 124 2.88 -5.55 12.63
N ALA A 125 1.77 -4.99 12.12
CA ALA A 125 1.69 -4.41 10.79
C ALA A 125 2.49 -3.10 10.69
N LEU A 126 2.39 -2.23 11.70
CA LEU A 126 3.20 -1.00 11.80
C LEU A 126 4.70 -1.32 11.86
N ASP A 127 5.10 -2.32 12.65
CA ASP A 127 6.50 -2.79 12.72
C ASP A 127 7.01 -3.30 11.37
N ARG A 128 6.20 -4.09 10.65
CA ARG A 128 6.52 -4.54 9.29
C ARG A 128 6.64 -3.38 8.31
N LEU A 129 5.73 -2.40 8.36
CA LEU A 129 5.76 -1.22 7.49
C LEU A 129 6.99 -0.34 7.78
N GLN A 130 7.39 -0.21 9.05
CA GLN A 130 8.57 0.56 9.44
C GLN A 130 9.89 -0.13 9.05
N SER A 131 9.95 -1.45 9.21
CA SER A 131 11.15 -2.25 8.93
C SER A 131 11.31 -2.66 7.46
N THR A 132 10.31 -2.38 6.60
CA THR A 132 10.39 -2.63 5.16
C THR A 132 11.08 -1.46 4.46
N SER A 133 12.21 -1.72 3.82
CA SER A 133 12.95 -0.76 3.01
C SER A 133 12.53 -0.87 1.54
N VAL A 134 12.23 0.26 0.92
CA VAL A 134 11.86 0.39 -0.49
C VAL A 134 12.91 1.24 -1.19
N ALA A 135 13.41 0.79 -2.34
CA ALA A 135 14.20 1.58 -3.28
C ALA A 135 13.50 1.60 -4.64
N THR A 136 13.21 2.77 -5.21
CA THR A 136 12.48 2.87 -6.48
C THR A 136 12.92 4.04 -7.36
N SER A 137 12.79 3.87 -8.69
CA SER A 137 12.90 4.95 -9.68
C SER A 137 11.55 5.63 -9.99
N ILE A 138 10.44 5.19 -9.37
CA ILE A 138 9.12 5.78 -9.60
C ILE A 138 9.08 7.22 -9.08
N ARG A 139 8.61 8.13 -9.95
CA ARG A 139 8.61 9.60 -9.77
C ARG A 139 9.99 10.25 -9.67
N GLU A 140 11.05 9.51 -9.97
CA GLU A 140 12.38 10.09 -10.15
C GLU A 140 12.51 10.63 -11.58
N THR A 141 12.63 11.94 -11.74
CA THR A 141 12.72 12.60 -13.06
C THR A 141 14.16 12.74 -13.57
N THR A 142 15.16 12.64 -12.70
CA THR A 142 16.55 12.94 -13.06
C THR A 142 17.39 11.70 -13.38
N GLY A 143 16.89 10.51 -13.06
CA GLY A 143 17.57 9.22 -13.30
C GLY A 143 18.86 9.00 -12.51
N ARG A 144 19.26 9.95 -11.64
CA ARG A 144 20.58 9.95 -10.99
C ARG A 144 20.59 9.24 -9.64
N ARG A 145 19.45 9.09 -8.96
CA ARG A 145 19.34 8.44 -7.63
C ARG A 145 18.01 7.73 -7.48
N LEU A 146 18.01 6.56 -6.83
CA LEU A 146 16.76 5.90 -6.41
C LEU A 146 16.24 6.57 -5.15
N HIS A 147 14.93 6.80 -5.06
CA HIS A 147 14.29 7.17 -3.80
C HIS A 147 14.30 5.96 -2.86
N ARG A 148 14.74 6.16 -1.63
CA ARG A 148 14.74 5.14 -0.57
C ARG A 148 13.94 5.59 0.64
N PHE A 149 13.05 4.73 1.13
CA PHE A 149 12.21 5.03 2.28
C PHE A 149 11.66 3.75 2.94
N SER A 150 11.13 3.90 4.16
CA SER A 150 10.23 2.93 4.79
C SER A 150 8.79 3.42 4.70
N TRP A 151 7.81 2.51 4.67
CA TRP A 151 6.38 2.91 4.56
C TRP A 151 5.88 3.71 5.75
N ILE A 152 6.51 3.51 6.91
CA ILE A 152 6.33 4.29 8.13
C ILE A 152 7.74 4.66 8.60
N ASN A 153 8.06 5.94 8.71
CA ASN A 153 9.38 6.37 9.20
C ASN A 153 9.51 6.14 10.70
N GLU A 154 8.46 6.48 11.43
CA GLU A 154 8.37 6.34 12.88
C GLU A 154 6.92 6.04 13.27
N TRP A 155 6.72 5.23 14.29
CA TRP A 155 5.43 5.15 14.98
C TRP A 155 5.64 4.93 16.48
N LYS A 156 4.68 5.38 17.30
CA LYS A 156 4.69 5.17 18.74
C LYS A 156 3.29 5.10 19.32
N GLU A 157 3.16 4.36 20.41
CA GLU A 157 1.96 4.37 21.24
C GLU A 157 2.00 5.59 22.17
N LEU A 158 0.85 6.23 22.34
CA LEU A 158 0.68 7.31 23.29
C LEU A 158 -0.06 6.77 24.52
N ALA A 159 0.45 7.09 25.70
CA ALA A 159 -0.21 6.86 26.97
C ALA A 159 -0.18 8.14 27.80
N ALA A 160 -1.23 8.36 28.60
CA ALA A 160 -1.21 9.38 29.64
C ALA A 160 -0.31 8.95 30.81
N ALA A 161 -0.01 9.87 31.72
CA ALA A 161 0.83 9.59 32.89
C ALA A 161 0.25 8.48 33.80
N ASP A 162 -1.06 8.28 33.77
CA ASP A 162 -1.80 7.23 34.47
C ASP A 162 -1.82 5.88 33.71
N GLY A 163 -1.13 5.78 32.57
CA GLY A 163 -1.07 4.58 31.72
C GLY A 163 -2.26 4.41 30.78
N ARG A 164 -3.23 5.33 30.76
CA ARG A 164 -4.38 5.23 29.85
C ARG A 164 -3.94 5.43 28.39
N PRO A 165 -4.32 4.53 27.45
CA PRO A 165 -3.93 4.65 26.05
C PRO A 165 -4.61 5.88 25.41
N LEU A 166 -3.79 6.74 24.79
CA LEU A 166 -4.22 7.95 24.08
C LEU A 166 -4.25 7.79 22.56
N GLY A 167 -3.76 6.66 22.03
CA GLY A 167 -3.75 6.33 20.61
C GLY A 167 -2.36 5.99 20.10
N ILE A 168 -2.16 6.20 18.82
CA ILE A 168 -0.87 6.03 18.14
C ILE A 168 -0.53 7.30 17.35
N GLU A 169 0.76 7.56 17.21
CA GLU A 169 1.31 8.50 16.23
C GLU A 169 2.15 7.74 15.21
N LEU A 170 2.12 8.20 13.97
CA LEU A 170 2.98 7.69 12.91
C LEU A 170 3.44 8.83 11.99
N ILE A 171 4.62 8.67 11.42
CA ILE A 171 5.21 9.58 10.44
C ILE A 171 5.29 8.85 9.11
N LEU A 172 4.52 9.33 8.12
CA LEU A 172 4.59 8.82 6.74
C LEU A 172 5.89 9.29 6.06
N PRO A 173 6.44 8.53 5.09
CA PRO A 173 7.56 8.99 4.27
C PRO A 173 7.12 10.08 3.30
N ASP A 174 8.07 10.94 2.93
CA ASP A 174 7.82 12.08 2.02
C ASP A 174 7.23 11.63 0.68
N TRP A 175 7.82 10.56 0.15
CA TRP A 175 7.44 9.97 -1.11
C TRP A 175 5.98 9.54 -1.12
N PHE A 176 5.48 8.92 -0.04
CA PHE A 176 4.07 8.51 0.03
C PHE A 176 3.15 9.73 0.18
N TYR A 177 3.49 10.65 1.08
CA TYR A 177 2.69 11.83 1.36
C TYR A 177 2.53 12.75 0.14
N SER A 178 3.63 13.13 -0.50
CA SER A 178 3.62 13.94 -1.73
C SER A 178 2.81 13.27 -2.84
N GLY A 179 2.95 11.94 -2.97
CA GLY A 179 2.18 11.13 -3.90
C GLY A 179 0.68 11.13 -3.67
N VAL A 180 0.25 11.06 -2.41
CA VAL A 180 -1.17 11.09 -2.04
C VAL A 180 -1.77 12.48 -2.22
N LEU A 181 -1.01 13.54 -1.98
CA LEU A 181 -1.49 14.91 -2.15
C LEU A 181 -1.66 15.28 -3.63
N ASP A 182 -0.94 14.64 -4.55
CA ASP A 182 -1.22 14.74 -5.98
C ASP A 182 -2.50 13.96 -6.33
N GLN A 183 -3.58 14.69 -6.61
CA GLN A 183 -4.88 14.11 -6.95
C GLN A 183 -4.83 13.20 -8.19
N ALA A 184 -3.90 13.45 -9.12
CA ALA A 184 -3.76 12.63 -10.32
C ALA A 184 -3.23 11.21 -10.01
N LEU A 185 -2.65 11.00 -8.81
CA LEU A 185 -2.02 9.76 -8.39
C LEU A 185 -2.82 8.95 -7.37
N VAL A 186 -4.09 9.31 -7.14
CA VAL A 186 -4.97 8.62 -6.20
C VAL A 186 -6.21 8.08 -6.91
N LEU A 187 -6.68 6.89 -6.51
CA LEU A 187 -7.97 6.34 -6.95
C LEU A 187 -8.85 5.98 -5.76
N THR A 188 -10.14 6.30 -5.88
CA THR A 188 -11.17 5.73 -5.02
C THR A 188 -11.31 4.23 -5.29
N ILE A 189 -11.36 3.43 -4.24
CA ILE A 189 -11.59 1.98 -4.30
C ILE A 189 -12.90 1.60 -3.60
N ASP A 190 -13.44 0.44 -3.95
CA ASP A 190 -14.65 -0.11 -3.34
C ASP A 190 -14.37 -0.55 -1.89
N PRO A 191 -15.17 -0.14 -0.88
CA PRO A 191 -15.01 -0.59 0.51
C PRO A 191 -15.01 -2.12 0.69
N ALA A 192 -15.65 -2.86 -0.21
CA ALA A 192 -15.61 -4.33 -0.25
C ALA A 192 -14.20 -4.90 -0.44
N TYR A 193 -13.23 -4.10 -0.92
CA TYR A 193 -11.82 -4.47 -0.98
C TYR A 193 -11.30 -5.07 0.34
N PHE A 194 -11.70 -4.51 1.48
CA PHE A 194 -11.23 -4.97 2.77
C PHE A 194 -11.70 -6.39 3.12
N ARG A 195 -12.75 -6.90 2.46
CA ARG A 195 -13.23 -8.28 2.62
C ARG A 195 -12.42 -9.32 1.85
N LEU A 196 -11.57 -8.91 0.91
CA LEU A 196 -10.72 -9.83 0.14
C LEU A 196 -9.67 -10.50 1.05
N THR A 197 -9.52 -11.81 0.94
CA THR A 197 -8.77 -12.62 1.92
C THR A 197 -7.46 -13.19 1.37
N GLY A 198 -7.32 -13.26 0.03
CA GLY A 198 -6.13 -13.75 -0.66
C GLY A 198 -5.16 -12.62 -1.03
N GLY A 199 -3.86 -12.90 -1.04
CA GLY A 199 -2.86 -11.89 -1.42
C GLY A 199 -2.87 -11.57 -2.91
N ILE A 200 -2.94 -12.60 -3.77
CA ILE A 200 -3.10 -12.43 -5.23
C ILE A 200 -4.44 -11.77 -5.54
N GLU A 201 -5.50 -12.13 -4.83
CA GLU A 201 -6.84 -11.52 -4.94
C GLU A 201 -6.79 -10.00 -4.71
N ARG A 202 -6.19 -9.57 -3.60
CA ARG A 202 -6.03 -8.15 -3.25
C ARG A 202 -5.13 -7.41 -4.23
N TRP A 203 -4.04 -8.03 -4.67
CA TRP A 203 -3.15 -7.45 -5.67
C TRP A 203 -3.87 -7.27 -7.00
N LEU A 204 -4.60 -8.30 -7.44
CA LEU A 204 -5.31 -8.28 -8.70
C LEU A 204 -6.41 -7.22 -8.71
N TYR A 205 -7.15 -7.05 -7.61
CA TYR A 205 -8.11 -5.95 -7.47
C TYR A 205 -7.46 -4.59 -7.73
N ARG A 206 -6.31 -4.31 -7.10
CA ARG A 206 -5.61 -3.04 -7.25
C ARG A 206 -5.15 -2.82 -8.70
N LEU A 207 -4.58 -3.86 -9.31
CA LEU A 207 -4.16 -3.81 -10.71
C LEU A 207 -5.36 -3.52 -11.63
N VAL A 208 -6.44 -4.28 -11.48
CA VAL A 208 -7.66 -4.13 -12.27
C VAL A 208 -8.27 -2.75 -12.08
N ARG A 209 -8.36 -2.25 -10.84
CA ARG A 209 -8.90 -0.91 -10.56
C ARG A 209 -8.10 0.20 -11.24
N LYS A 210 -6.77 0.09 -11.26
CA LYS A 210 -5.88 1.05 -11.91
C LYS A 210 -6.08 1.07 -13.44
N HIS A 211 -6.28 -0.10 -14.05
CA HIS A 211 -6.37 -0.22 -15.52
C HIS A 211 -7.81 -0.10 -16.05
N GLY A 212 -8.81 -0.57 -15.31
CA GLY A 212 -10.20 -0.63 -15.74
C GLY A 212 -11.00 0.66 -15.58
N GLY A 213 -10.43 1.72 -15.02
CA GLY A 213 -11.14 2.99 -14.80
C GLY A 213 -11.37 3.85 -16.06
N LYS A 214 -10.71 3.53 -17.18
CA LYS A 214 -10.77 4.32 -18.43
C LYS A 214 -11.09 3.48 -19.68
N GLN A 215 -11.42 2.20 -19.50
CA GLN A 215 -11.50 1.24 -20.60
C GLN A 215 -12.84 0.51 -20.51
N GLU A 216 -13.85 1.07 -21.19
CA GLU A 216 -15.21 0.53 -21.23
C GLU A 216 -15.26 -0.89 -21.78
N ASP A 217 -14.42 -1.18 -22.78
CA ASP A 217 -14.28 -2.52 -23.37
C ASP A 217 -13.42 -3.50 -22.54
N GLY A 218 -12.92 -3.04 -21.39
CA GLY A 218 -12.03 -3.81 -20.52
C GLY A 218 -10.57 -3.82 -20.97
N TRP A 219 -9.76 -4.65 -20.31
CA TRP A 219 -8.34 -4.82 -20.58
C TRP A 219 -7.93 -6.27 -20.45
N GLN A 220 -6.79 -6.61 -21.06
CA GLN A 220 -6.25 -7.96 -21.05
C GLN A 220 -4.79 -7.98 -20.62
N PHE A 221 -4.42 -8.97 -19.81
CA PHE A 221 -3.02 -9.27 -19.51
C PHE A 221 -2.73 -10.76 -19.72
N ASP A 222 -1.60 -11.05 -20.34
CA ASP A 222 -1.02 -12.40 -20.33
C ASP A 222 -0.68 -12.84 -18.89
N PHE A 223 -0.96 -14.10 -18.56
CA PHE A 223 -0.70 -14.68 -17.24
C PHE A 223 0.79 -14.59 -16.86
N ARG A 224 1.71 -14.77 -17.81
CA ARG A 224 3.16 -14.65 -17.54
C ARG A 224 3.54 -13.20 -17.24
N HIS A 225 2.93 -12.23 -17.89
CA HIS A 225 3.06 -10.82 -17.57
C HIS A 225 2.55 -10.52 -16.17
N LEU A 226 1.35 -10.99 -15.80
CA LEU A 226 0.79 -10.84 -14.45
C LEU A 226 1.70 -11.44 -13.38
N TYR A 227 2.23 -12.64 -13.63
CA TYR A 227 3.15 -13.31 -12.70
C TYR A 227 4.41 -12.47 -12.43
N ARG A 228 5.03 -11.93 -13.49
CA ARG A 228 6.20 -11.03 -13.34
C ARG A 228 5.83 -9.73 -12.64
N LYS A 229 4.67 -9.15 -12.98
CA LYS A 229 4.17 -7.89 -12.42
C LYS A 229 3.79 -8.01 -10.94
N SER A 230 3.37 -9.19 -10.49
CA SER A 230 2.92 -9.41 -9.10
C SER A 230 4.07 -9.51 -8.11
N GLY A 231 5.29 -9.80 -8.56
CA GLY A 231 6.42 -10.07 -7.66
C GLY A 231 6.21 -11.30 -6.78
N SER A 232 5.28 -12.20 -7.14
CA SER A 232 4.99 -13.42 -6.40
C SER A 232 6.23 -14.32 -6.28
N SER A 233 6.38 -14.97 -5.12
CA SER A 233 7.40 -15.99 -4.88
C SER A 233 6.88 -17.41 -5.11
N ALA A 234 5.59 -17.59 -5.40
CA ALA A 234 5.02 -18.90 -5.71
C ALA A 234 5.53 -19.39 -7.07
N ARG A 235 5.44 -20.70 -7.34
CA ARG A 235 5.71 -21.20 -8.70
C ARG A 235 4.66 -20.63 -9.65
N TYR A 236 5.04 -20.40 -10.91
CA TYR A 236 4.11 -19.93 -11.93
C TYR A 236 2.85 -20.80 -12.04
N SER A 237 2.98 -22.13 -11.94
CA SER A 237 1.85 -23.07 -11.97
C SER A 237 0.83 -22.78 -10.88
N ASP A 238 1.30 -22.51 -9.66
CA ASP A 238 0.45 -22.25 -8.50
C ASP A 238 -0.20 -20.87 -8.64
N PHE A 239 0.54 -19.86 -9.11
CA PHE A 239 -0.01 -18.54 -9.43
C PHE A 239 -1.10 -18.59 -10.51
N ALA A 240 -0.88 -19.38 -11.58
CA ALA A 240 -1.87 -19.56 -12.63
C ALA A 240 -3.13 -20.29 -12.11
N LEU A 241 -2.97 -21.28 -11.23
CA LEU A 241 -4.09 -21.94 -10.55
C LEU A 241 -4.88 -20.93 -9.69
N ASP A 242 -4.19 -20.08 -8.92
CA ASP A 242 -4.81 -19.04 -8.12
C ASP A 242 -5.60 -18.06 -9.00
N LEU A 243 -5.05 -17.62 -10.14
CA LEU A 243 -5.77 -16.77 -11.09
C LEU A 243 -7.03 -17.46 -11.62
N ARG A 244 -6.95 -18.73 -12.05
CA ARG A 244 -8.13 -19.47 -12.51
C ARG A 244 -9.20 -19.60 -11.43
N ALA A 245 -8.79 -19.84 -10.18
CA ALA A 245 -9.71 -19.89 -9.05
C ALA A 245 -10.39 -18.55 -8.78
N LEU A 246 -9.67 -17.43 -8.94
CA LEU A 246 -10.25 -16.08 -8.84
C LEU A 246 -11.25 -15.81 -9.96
N VAL A 247 -10.94 -16.20 -11.21
CA VAL A 247 -11.90 -16.08 -12.31
C VAL A 247 -13.13 -16.95 -12.07
N ALA A 248 -12.98 -18.18 -11.57
CA ALA A 248 -14.15 -19.03 -11.27
C ALA A 248 -15.05 -18.43 -10.17
N ARG A 249 -14.46 -17.77 -9.17
CA ARG A 249 -15.18 -17.22 -8.00
C ARG A 249 -15.73 -15.81 -8.19
N GLN A 250 -15.17 -15.02 -9.11
CA GLN A 250 -15.54 -13.61 -9.36
C GLN A 250 -15.55 -12.74 -8.08
N PRO A 251 -14.50 -12.73 -7.23
CA PRO A 251 -14.58 -12.04 -5.95
C PRO A 251 -14.31 -10.53 -6.03
N LEU A 252 -13.87 -10.01 -7.19
CA LEU A 252 -13.41 -8.63 -7.29
C LEU A 252 -14.60 -7.65 -7.38
N PRO A 253 -14.81 -6.79 -6.38
CA PRO A 253 -15.95 -5.89 -6.38
C PRO A 253 -15.89 -4.91 -7.56
N GLY A 254 -17.00 -4.74 -8.27
CA GLY A 254 -17.10 -3.85 -9.43
C GLY A 254 -16.46 -4.37 -10.73
N TYR A 255 -15.95 -5.60 -10.76
CA TYR A 255 -15.27 -6.15 -11.94
C TYR A 255 -15.68 -7.59 -12.24
N ARG A 256 -15.84 -7.89 -13.53
CA ARG A 256 -15.96 -9.27 -14.03
C ARG A 256 -14.65 -9.68 -14.68
N LEU A 257 -14.18 -10.88 -14.32
CA LEU A 257 -12.98 -11.51 -14.84
C LEU A 257 -13.31 -12.60 -15.86
N GLU A 258 -12.50 -12.76 -16.89
CA GLU A 258 -12.67 -13.80 -17.91
C GLU A 258 -11.28 -14.33 -18.31
N ILE A 259 -11.19 -15.59 -18.76
CA ILE A 259 -9.96 -16.15 -19.33
C ILE A 259 -10.16 -16.33 -20.82
N VAL A 260 -9.29 -15.70 -21.60
CA VAL A 260 -9.22 -15.86 -23.05
C VAL A 260 -8.05 -16.78 -23.37
N HIS A 261 -8.31 -17.83 -24.15
CA HIS A 261 -7.28 -18.77 -24.60
C HIS A 261 -6.88 -18.41 -26.03
N LEU A 262 -5.59 -18.12 -26.23
CA LEU A 262 -4.99 -17.90 -27.53
C LEU A 262 -4.15 -19.12 -27.94
N PRO A 263 -4.26 -19.61 -29.19
CA PRO A 263 -3.39 -20.66 -29.70
C PRO A 263 -1.90 -20.26 -29.67
N PRO A 264 -0.97 -21.18 -29.38
CA PRO A 264 -1.19 -22.60 -29.09
C PRO A 264 -1.53 -22.94 -27.63
N SER A 265 -1.30 -22.03 -26.66
CA SER A 265 -1.57 -22.28 -25.22
C SER A 265 -1.40 -21.05 -24.32
N THR A 266 -1.62 -19.85 -24.85
CA THR A 266 -1.50 -18.60 -24.06
C THR A 266 -2.82 -18.29 -23.37
N GLU A 267 -2.75 -18.05 -22.05
CA GLU A 267 -3.89 -17.59 -21.27
C GLU A 267 -3.77 -16.09 -21.00
N LEU A 268 -4.83 -15.37 -21.38
CA LEU A 268 -5.01 -13.97 -21.04
C LEU A 268 -6.09 -13.84 -19.98
N LEU A 269 -5.83 -13.04 -18.95
CA LEU A 269 -6.86 -12.54 -18.06
C LEU A 269 -7.48 -11.31 -18.70
N ALA A 270 -8.75 -11.39 -19.05
CA ALA A 270 -9.57 -10.24 -19.42
C ALA A 270 -10.36 -9.76 -18.20
N PHE A 271 -10.61 -8.46 -18.10
CA PHE A 271 -11.50 -7.91 -17.09
C PHE A 271 -12.21 -6.67 -17.60
N ARG A 272 -13.44 -6.47 -17.10
CA ARG A 272 -14.26 -5.30 -17.43
C ARG A 272 -15.02 -4.80 -16.20
N PRO A 273 -15.27 -3.49 -16.08
CA PRO A 273 -16.17 -2.96 -15.06
C PRO A 273 -17.56 -3.61 -15.16
N VAL A 274 -18.19 -3.85 -14.01
CA VAL A 274 -19.61 -4.17 -13.95
C VAL A 274 -20.37 -2.85 -13.78
N PRO A 275 -21.44 -2.58 -14.56
CA PRO A 275 -22.28 -1.39 -14.40
C PRO A 275 -22.90 -1.27 -13.00
#